data_AF-A0A6V0CKT9-F1
#
_entry.id   AF-A0A6V0CKT9-F1
#
_cell.length_a   1.000
_cell.length_b   1.000
_cell.length_c   1.000
_cell.angle_alpha   90.00
_cell.angle_beta   90.00
_cell.angle_gamma   90.00
#
_symmetry.space_group_name_H-M   'P 1'
#
loop_
_entity.id
_entity.type
_entity.pdbx_description
1 polymer ?
#
loop_
_entity_poly.entity_id
_entity_poly.type
_entity_poly.pdbx_seq_one_letter_code
_entity_poly.pdbx_strand_id
1 'polypeptide(L)'
;MKGTSNDTNTKTNLTFPQFEPVSSASDFSAISSDADTCASDDNEFYNIQKQEQQNNNNNNNNTLGWRDPIGEYDEWKEEDTDDADALSFANSSTYNSNSNSNSNNNYSSKNDVKFSNKDCDALLASELYKMSFQEREVMNEEIHGIGLDRGWFIQHKEIEETPARLASAFEGLAEELKKLSLTGTAEAFDRGQKLVRLHPERGAYLNEKDFRLMFLRADAWDYAKAAKRMCLYLNTIRNLFGDQVLQRPIQLKDMNAREMETIEKGYSQMVQGRDRAGRRVYIHFASDTDVVLAEGDDESERAKSRIRIALYMMMSLLEGDVQTQRLGVVMIFFMYDIKMDATDFYTRSVTQSRGANILPMRVGAAHFCFPADNYGMMSIILRTLSGTIRRRVRVHPCE
;
A
#
# COMPACT_ATOMS: atom_id res chain seq x y z
N MET A 1 51.13 -41.50 -23.27
CA MET A 1 51.05 -40.35 -22.36
C MET A 1 49.64 -40.29 -21.81
N LYS A 2 49.46 -40.67 -20.52
CA LYS A 2 48.18 -40.57 -19.81
C LYS A 2 48.19 -39.25 -19.04
N GLY A 3 47.29 -38.34 -19.37
CA GLY A 3 47.10 -37.07 -18.65
C GLY A 3 45.93 -37.21 -17.69
N THR A 4 46.20 -37.06 -16.40
CA THR A 4 45.21 -37.00 -15.31
C THR A 4 44.85 -35.54 -15.03
N SER A 5 43.57 -35.19 -15.15
CA SER A 5 43.01 -33.90 -14.72
C SER A 5 42.63 -33.97 -13.24
N ASN A 6 43.20 -33.08 -12.45
CA ASN A 6 42.81 -32.85 -11.05
C ASN A 6 41.86 -31.63 -11.02
N ASP A 7 40.59 -31.88 -10.70
CA ASP A 7 39.63 -30.83 -10.38
C ASP A 7 39.71 -30.52 -8.88
N THR A 8 40.22 -29.32 -8.56
CA THR A 8 40.20 -28.77 -7.19
C THR A 8 38.90 -28.01 -6.98
N ASN A 9 38.05 -28.58 -6.13
CA ASN A 9 36.76 -28.04 -5.71
C ASN A 9 36.97 -27.05 -4.54
N THR A 10 37.06 -25.75 -4.83
CA THR A 10 37.14 -24.71 -3.79
C THR A 10 35.74 -24.26 -3.38
N LYS A 11 35.29 -24.74 -2.20
CA LYS A 11 34.14 -24.18 -1.48
C LYS A 11 34.52 -22.82 -0.90
N THR A 12 33.97 -21.74 -1.44
CA THR A 12 34.02 -20.41 -0.84
C THR A 12 32.88 -20.28 0.18
N ASN A 13 33.22 -20.26 1.46
CA ASN A 13 32.30 -19.90 2.53
C ASN A 13 32.03 -18.39 2.48
N LEU A 14 30.84 -18.00 2.05
CA LEU A 14 30.33 -16.63 2.19
C LEU A 14 30.04 -16.39 3.69
N THR A 15 30.88 -15.56 4.31
CA THR A 15 30.64 -15.02 5.65
C THR A 15 29.99 -13.65 5.49
N PHE A 16 28.80 -13.48 6.05
CA PHE A 16 28.13 -12.18 6.12
C PHE A 16 28.84 -11.30 7.17
N PRO A 17 29.04 -10.00 6.91
CA PRO A 17 29.64 -9.09 7.87
C PRO A 17 28.72 -8.93 9.09
N GLN A 18 29.26 -9.15 10.28
CA GLN A 18 28.61 -8.75 11.52
C GLN A 18 28.60 -7.21 11.60
N PHE A 19 27.41 -6.64 11.80
CA PHE A 19 27.26 -5.22 12.11
C PHE A 19 27.68 -4.98 13.57
N GLU A 20 28.72 -4.15 13.77
CA GLU A 20 29.02 -3.63 15.09
C GLU A 20 28.06 -2.49 15.46
N PRO A 21 27.60 -2.42 16.73
CA PRO A 21 26.73 -1.35 17.19
C PRO A 21 27.51 -0.03 17.25
N VAL A 22 26.98 0.99 16.56
CA VAL A 22 27.52 2.36 16.61
C VAL A 22 27.30 2.92 18.01
N SER A 23 28.40 3.08 18.76
CA SER A 23 28.43 3.79 20.04
C SER A 23 29.04 5.17 19.84
N SER A 24 28.24 6.22 20.05
CA SER A 24 28.63 7.51 20.65
C SER A 24 27.63 8.61 20.26
N ALA A 25 26.74 8.92 21.19
CA ALA A 25 26.02 10.19 21.24
C ALA A 25 26.50 10.93 22.49
N SER A 26 27.55 11.71 22.34
CA SER A 26 27.97 12.72 23.31
C SER A 26 28.66 13.83 22.54
N ASP A 27 27.93 14.91 22.27
CA ASP A 27 28.44 16.29 22.25
C ASP A 27 27.43 17.20 21.56
N PHE A 28 26.49 17.76 22.33
CA PHE A 28 25.92 19.07 22.08
C PHE A 28 25.44 19.64 23.42
N SER A 29 26.25 20.51 24.01
CA SER A 29 25.84 21.36 25.12
C SER A 29 26.19 22.81 24.82
N ALA A 30 25.32 23.69 25.31
CA ALA A 30 25.42 25.16 25.41
C ALA A 30 25.04 26.00 24.16
N ILE A 31 23.75 26.35 24.05
CA ILE A 31 23.30 27.72 23.74
C ILE A 31 22.13 28.08 24.67
N SER A 32 22.15 29.33 25.13
CA SER A 32 21.49 29.88 26.32
C SER A 32 19.98 30.13 26.22
N SER A 33 19.42 30.23 27.42
CA SER A 33 18.13 30.78 27.84
C SER A 33 17.73 32.08 27.14
N ASP A 34 16.48 32.12 26.65
CA ASP A 34 15.49 33.19 26.87
C ASP A 34 14.18 32.83 26.13
N ALA A 35 13.19 32.29 26.84
CA ALA A 35 11.78 32.23 26.39
C ALA A 35 10.86 31.80 27.55
N ASP A 36 10.63 32.67 28.52
CA ASP A 36 9.47 32.59 29.39
C ASP A 36 8.40 33.55 28.86
N THR A 37 7.29 32.97 28.36
CA THR A 37 5.89 33.45 28.30
C THR A 37 5.24 33.01 26.98
N CYS A 38 4.58 31.83 26.96
CA CYS A 38 3.57 31.42 25.95
C CYS A 38 2.91 30.06 26.32
N ALA A 39 2.63 29.77 27.60
CA ALA A 39 2.17 28.44 28.04
C ALA A 39 0.67 28.34 28.44
N SER A 40 -0.19 29.28 28.03
CA SER A 40 -1.60 29.27 28.44
C SER A 40 -2.59 28.69 27.42
N ASP A 41 -2.23 28.58 26.14
CA ASP A 41 -3.24 28.36 25.09
C ASP A 41 -3.33 26.90 24.60
N ASP A 42 -2.32 26.07 24.90
CA ASP A 42 -2.32 24.64 24.48
C ASP A 42 -3.22 23.75 25.34
N ASN A 43 -3.56 24.19 26.56
CA ASN A 43 -4.32 23.38 27.51
C ASN A 43 -5.84 23.42 27.25
N GLU A 44 -6.35 24.50 26.66
CA GLU A 44 -7.77 24.60 26.27
C GLU A 44 -8.06 23.75 25.01
N PHE A 45 -7.09 23.69 24.09
CA PHE A 45 -7.20 22.88 22.86
C PHE A 45 -7.17 21.36 23.12
N TYR A 46 -6.31 20.90 24.04
CA TYR A 46 -6.28 19.48 24.44
C TYR A 46 -7.61 19.02 25.06
N ASN A 47 -8.30 19.94 25.76
CA ASN A 47 -9.60 19.65 26.38
C ASN A 47 -10.75 19.62 25.36
N ILE A 48 -10.75 20.51 24.35
CA ILE A 48 -11.76 20.48 23.27
C ILE A 48 -11.62 19.20 22.44
N GLN A 49 -10.40 18.76 22.11
CA GLN A 49 -10.18 17.50 21.39
C GLN A 49 -10.54 16.26 22.22
N LYS A 50 -10.23 16.23 23.52
CA LYS A 50 -10.70 15.16 24.41
C LYS A 50 -12.21 15.12 24.52
N GLN A 51 -12.88 16.28 24.54
CA GLN A 51 -14.32 16.37 24.66
C GLN A 51 -15.03 15.94 23.36
N GLU A 52 -14.48 16.25 22.18
CA GLU A 52 -14.96 15.72 20.89
C GLU A 52 -14.71 14.20 20.75
N GLN A 53 -13.55 13.69 21.21
CA GLN A 53 -13.28 12.25 21.23
C GLN A 53 -14.17 11.48 22.22
N GLN A 54 -14.42 12.05 23.41
CA GLN A 54 -15.34 11.47 24.40
C GLN A 54 -16.81 11.53 23.95
N ASN A 55 -17.23 12.59 23.25
CA ASN A 55 -18.56 12.68 22.66
C ASN A 55 -18.75 11.70 21.50
N ASN A 56 -17.70 11.43 20.71
CA ASN A 56 -17.72 10.39 19.69
C ASN A 56 -17.74 8.97 20.30
N ASN A 57 -17.05 8.74 21.42
CA ASN A 57 -17.09 7.45 22.13
C ASN A 57 -18.44 7.19 22.83
N ASN A 58 -19.12 8.23 23.30
CA ASN A 58 -20.42 8.09 23.99
C ASN A 58 -21.62 7.88 23.04
N ASN A 59 -21.48 8.16 21.76
CA ASN A 59 -22.52 7.91 20.75
C ASN A 59 -22.50 6.47 20.17
N ASN A 60 -21.60 5.60 20.62
CA ASN A 60 -21.43 4.24 20.09
C ASN A 60 -22.18 3.12 20.84
N ASN A 61 -23.10 3.45 21.76
CA ASN A 61 -23.87 2.44 22.51
C ASN A 61 -25.28 2.14 21.95
N ASN A 62 -25.57 2.53 20.70
CA ASN A 62 -26.73 2.00 19.98
C ASN A 62 -26.27 0.89 19.04
N THR A 63 -26.62 -0.36 19.38
CA THR A 63 -26.54 -1.55 18.53
C THR A 63 -27.43 -1.39 17.28
N LEU A 64 -26.95 -0.61 16.33
CA LEU A 64 -27.25 -0.73 14.91
C LEU A 64 -26.17 -1.64 14.34
N GLY A 65 -26.57 -2.72 13.68
CA GLY A 65 -25.62 -3.66 13.07
C GLY A 65 -24.63 -2.92 12.19
N TRP A 66 -23.33 -3.15 12.46
CA TRP A 66 -22.25 -2.73 11.59
C TRP A 66 -22.50 -3.34 10.21
N ARG A 67 -23.01 -2.54 9.27
CA ARG A 67 -22.70 -2.76 7.85
C ARG A 67 -21.21 -2.49 7.73
N ASP A 68 -20.47 -3.43 7.14
CA ASP A 68 -19.06 -3.23 6.82
C ASP A 68 -18.86 -1.84 6.21
N PRO A 69 -18.08 -0.92 6.81
CA PRO A 69 -17.66 0.30 6.11
C PRO A 69 -16.69 -0.01 4.96
N ILE A 70 -16.40 -1.29 4.75
CA ILE A 70 -15.43 -1.89 3.83
C ILE A 70 -16.14 -2.85 2.83
N GLY A 71 -17.45 -3.00 2.94
CA GLY A 71 -18.33 -3.83 2.10
C GLY A 71 -19.51 -2.98 1.63
N GLU A 72 -19.85 -3.07 0.34
CA GLU A 72 -20.66 -2.09 -0.41
C GLU A 72 -19.96 -0.74 -0.65
N TYR A 73 -18.75 -0.77 -1.23
CA TYR A 73 -18.60 0.10 -2.40
C TYR A 73 -19.51 -0.51 -3.46
N ASP A 74 -20.75 -0.01 -3.55
CA ASP A 74 -21.66 -0.30 -4.64
C ASP A 74 -20.87 -0.33 -5.94
N GLU A 75 -21.00 -1.44 -6.65
CA GLU A 75 -20.83 -1.63 -8.09
C GLU A 75 -20.42 -0.34 -8.87
N TRP A 76 -19.19 0.14 -8.66
CA TRP A 76 -18.60 1.15 -9.53
C TRP A 76 -18.18 0.37 -10.76
N LYS A 77 -19.14 0.17 -11.67
CA LYS A 77 -18.85 -0.27 -13.03
C LYS A 77 -17.86 0.74 -13.59
N GLU A 78 -16.61 0.33 -13.67
CA GLU A 78 -15.65 0.99 -14.52
C GLU A 78 -16.23 0.90 -15.93
N GLU A 79 -16.72 2.04 -16.45
CA GLU A 79 -17.07 2.17 -17.87
C GLU A 79 -15.81 2.19 -18.77
N ASP A 80 -14.61 2.07 -18.19
CA ASP A 80 -13.38 1.73 -18.91
C ASP A 80 -13.16 0.21 -18.85
N THR A 81 -13.39 -0.44 -19.98
CA THR A 81 -13.75 -1.86 -20.15
C THR A 81 -12.65 -2.91 -19.94
N ASP A 82 -11.57 -2.64 -19.20
CA ASP A 82 -10.42 -3.58 -19.12
C ASP A 82 -10.11 -4.15 -17.72
N ASP A 83 -10.62 -3.59 -16.61
CA ASP A 83 -10.26 -4.01 -15.24
C ASP A 83 -11.45 -4.50 -14.35
N ALA A 84 -12.69 -4.48 -14.87
CA ALA A 84 -13.89 -4.90 -14.15
C ALA A 84 -13.92 -6.39 -13.70
N ASP A 85 -13.09 -7.24 -14.29
CA ASP A 85 -13.07 -8.68 -14.03
C ASP A 85 -12.42 -9.08 -12.69
N ALA A 86 -11.48 -8.27 -12.16
CA ALA A 86 -10.78 -8.63 -10.93
C ALA A 86 -11.70 -8.58 -9.69
N LEU A 87 -12.71 -7.72 -9.71
CA LEU A 87 -13.68 -7.58 -8.62
C LEU A 87 -14.94 -8.44 -8.81
N SER A 88 -15.33 -8.77 -10.06
CA SER A 88 -16.49 -9.61 -10.33
C SER A 88 -16.28 -11.08 -9.91
N PHE A 89 -15.07 -11.62 -10.06
CA PHE A 89 -14.74 -12.98 -9.59
C PHE A 89 -14.67 -13.10 -8.07
N ALA A 90 -14.35 -12.02 -7.35
CA ALA A 90 -14.36 -12.02 -5.88
C ALA A 90 -15.79 -12.08 -5.31
N ASN A 91 -16.78 -11.54 -6.03
CA ASN A 91 -18.18 -11.50 -5.59
C ASN A 91 -19.04 -12.70 -6.04
N SER A 92 -18.52 -13.64 -6.83
CA SER A 92 -19.23 -14.88 -7.16
C SER A 92 -19.28 -15.91 -6.01
N SER A 93 -18.74 -15.56 -4.83
CA SER A 93 -18.66 -16.45 -3.65
C SER A 93 -19.54 -16.00 -2.48
N THR A 94 -20.54 -15.15 -2.71
CA THR A 94 -21.44 -14.66 -1.65
C THR A 94 -22.34 -15.81 -1.16
N TYR A 95 -21.96 -16.38 -0.02
CA TYR A 95 -22.80 -17.25 0.80
C TYR A 95 -24.05 -16.48 1.24
N ASN A 96 -25.19 -16.80 0.63
CA ASN A 96 -26.49 -16.40 1.14
C ASN A 96 -26.98 -17.48 2.13
N SER A 97 -26.60 -17.37 3.39
CA SER A 97 -27.04 -18.27 4.46
C SER A 97 -28.15 -17.61 5.27
N ASN A 98 -29.36 -17.62 4.73
CA ASN A 98 -30.56 -17.43 5.52
C ASN A 98 -31.17 -18.81 5.79
N SER A 99 -30.84 -19.41 6.94
CA SER A 99 -31.38 -20.71 7.36
C SER A 99 -31.49 -20.74 8.88
N ASN A 100 -32.70 -20.46 9.35
CA ASN A 100 -33.10 -20.59 10.73
C ASN A 100 -33.30 -22.07 11.06
N SER A 101 -32.27 -22.74 11.60
CA SER A 101 -32.36 -24.14 12.01
C SER A 101 -31.46 -24.44 13.20
N ASN A 102 -32.09 -24.74 14.34
CA ASN A 102 -31.50 -25.49 15.45
C ASN A 102 -30.84 -26.79 14.93
N SER A 103 -29.52 -26.95 15.08
CA SER A 103 -28.90 -28.27 15.08
C SER A 103 -27.50 -28.27 15.69
N ASN A 104 -27.21 -29.40 16.33
CA ASN A 104 -26.04 -29.71 17.13
C ASN A 104 -24.71 -29.65 16.36
N ASN A 105 -23.67 -29.29 17.10
CA ASN A 105 -22.25 -29.30 16.75
C ASN A 105 -21.83 -30.55 15.97
N ASN A 106 -21.74 -30.42 14.66
CA ASN A 106 -20.88 -31.24 13.82
C ASN A 106 -20.07 -30.25 12.99
N TYR A 107 -18.80 -30.08 13.33
CA TYR A 107 -17.84 -29.25 12.58
C TYR A 107 -17.74 -29.83 11.17
N SER A 108 -18.62 -29.33 10.31
CA SER A 108 -18.63 -29.60 8.88
C SER A 108 -17.31 -29.09 8.33
N SER A 109 -16.52 -30.01 7.79
CA SER A 109 -15.38 -29.78 6.91
C SER A 109 -15.71 -28.64 5.94
N LYS A 110 -15.34 -27.40 6.29
CA LYS A 110 -15.43 -26.25 5.40
C LYS A 110 -14.75 -26.66 4.10
N ASN A 111 -15.46 -26.49 2.98
CA ASN A 111 -14.98 -26.82 1.67
C ASN A 111 -13.63 -26.12 1.43
N ASP A 112 -12.54 -26.88 1.52
CA ASP A 112 -11.23 -26.44 1.06
C ASP A 112 -11.39 -26.07 -0.41
N VAL A 113 -11.40 -24.77 -0.68
CA VAL A 113 -11.37 -24.25 -2.03
C VAL A 113 -10.03 -24.69 -2.61
N LYS A 114 -10.04 -25.84 -3.31
CA LYS A 114 -8.86 -26.38 -3.97
C LYS A 114 -8.55 -25.50 -5.17
N PHE A 115 -7.72 -24.50 -4.95
CA PHE A 115 -7.13 -23.75 -6.05
C PHE A 115 -6.09 -24.62 -6.75
N SER A 116 -6.28 -24.85 -8.05
CA SER A 116 -5.33 -25.59 -8.87
C SER A 116 -4.22 -24.67 -9.35
N ASN A 117 -2.97 -25.14 -9.36
CA ASN A 117 -1.84 -24.42 -9.98
C ASN A 117 -2.14 -24.05 -11.44
N LYS A 118 -2.93 -24.88 -12.13
CA LYS A 118 -3.35 -24.62 -13.52
C LYS A 118 -4.20 -23.35 -13.66
N ASP A 119 -4.94 -22.98 -12.62
CA ASP A 119 -5.80 -21.79 -12.65
C ASP A 119 -4.96 -20.51 -12.56
N CYS A 120 -3.85 -20.52 -11.80
CA CYS A 120 -2.90 -19.40 -11.76
C CYS A 120 -2.30 -19.16 -13.13
N ASP A 121 -1.77 -20.21 -13.74
CA ASP A 121 -1.07 -20.13 -15.00
C ASP A 121 -2.04 -19.74 -16.11
N ALA A 122 -3.28 -20.27 -16.10
CA ALA A 122 -4.33 -19.88 -17.03
C ALA A 122 -4.69 -18.39 -16.89
N LEU A 123 -4.78 -17.88 -15.67
CA LEU A 123 -5.12 -16.48 -15.40
C LEU A 123 -4.00 -15.54 -15.85
N LEU A 124 -2.75 -15.82 -15.51
CA LEU A 124 -1.59 -15.05 -15.97
C LEU A 124 -1.45 -15.12 -17.49
N ALA A 125 -1.58 -16.31 -18.07
CA ALA A 125 -1.55 -16.49 -19.51
C ALA A 125 -2.65 -15.67 -20.19
N SER A 126 -3.89 -15.71 -19.68
CA SER A 126 -5.00 -14.93 -20.26
C SER A 126 -4.74 -13.42 -20.26
N GLU A 127 -4.16 -12.89 -19.19
CA GLU A 127 -3.81 -11.46 -19.10
C GLU A 127 -2.70 -11.10 -20.08
N LEU A 128 -1.68 -11.95 -20.20
CA LEU A 128 -0.63 -11.77 -21.19
C LEU A 128 -1.14 -11.90 -22.62
N TYR A 129 -2.12 -12.77 -22.90
CA TYR A 129 -2.70 -12.95 -24.23
C TYR A 129 -3.52 -11.74 -24.69
N LYS A 130 -4.12 -10.96 -23.77
CA LYS A 130 -4.80 -9.70 -24.09
C LYS A 130 -3.84 -8.61 -24.57
N MET A 131 -2.54 -8.75 -24.31
CA MET A 131 -1.51 -7.79 -24.71
C MET A 131 -0.90 -8.14 -26.08
N SER A 132 -0.51 -7.11 -26.84
CA SER A 132 0.33 -7.28 -28.03
C SER A 132 1.72 -7.80 -27.65
N PHE A 133 2.44 -8.37 -28.63
CA PHE A 133 3.81 -8.83 -28.42
C PHE A 133 4.73 -7.69 -27.93
N GLN A 134 4.62 -6.50 -28.53
CA GLN A 134 5.41 -5.34 -28.16
C GLN A 134 5.14 -4.89 -26.72
N GLU A 135 3.88 -4.87 -26.29
CA GLU A 135 3.52 -4.49 -24.93
C GLU A 135 4.06 -5.50 -23.91
N ARG A 136 4.01 -6.80 -24.22
CA ARG A 136 4.59 -7.84 -23.35
C ARG A 136 6.11 -7.69 -23.22
N GLU A 137 6.79 -7.39 -24.32
CA GLU A 137 8.25 -7.20 -24.32
C GLU A 137 8.63 -5.97 -23.49
N VAL A 138 7.98 -4.83 -23.73
CA VAL A 138 8.22 -3.59 -22.97
C VAL A 138 7.93 -3.79 -21.47
N MET A 139 6.82 -4.45 -21.15
CA MET A 139 6.50 -4.76 -19.76
C MET A 139 7.54 -5.69 -19.12
N ASN A 140 8.01 -6.69 -19.85
CA ASN A 140 9.03 -7.60 -19.36
C ASN A 140 10.36 -6.87 -19.14
N GLU A 141 10.76 -5.99 -20.05
CA GLU A 141 11.92 -5.11 -19.88
C GLU A 141 11.76 -4.22 -18.64
N GLU A 142 10.61 -3.56 -18.48
CA GLU A 142 10.29 -2.72 -17.33
C GLU A 142 10.38 -3.49 -16.00
N ILE A 143 9.86 -4.71 -15.93
CA ILE A 143 9.92 -5.53 -14.72
C ILE A 143 11.37 -5.83 -14.33
N HIS A 144 12.21 -6.16 -15.30
CA HIS A 144 13.63 -6.43 -15.06
C HIS A 144 14.49 -5.16 -14.94
N GLY A 145 13.89 -3.97 -15.05
CA GLY A 145 14.61 -2.71 -15.03
C GLY A 145 15.58 -2.53 -16.21
N ILE A 146 15.25 -3.14 -17.35
CA ILE A 146 15.99 -3.01 -18.62
C ILE A 146 15.24 -2.00 -19.49
N GLY A 147 15.95 -1.18 -20.25
CA GLY A 147 15.32 -0.36 -21.29
C GLY A 147 14.46 0.80 -20.80
N LEU A 148 14.34 1.07 -19.49
CA LEU A 148 13.60 2.23 -18.99
C LEU A 148 14.15 3.53 -19.58
N ASP A 149 15.46 3.64 -19.80
CA ASP A 149 16.11 4.81 -20.38
C ASP A 149 15.69 5.10 -21.83
N ARG A 150 15.05 4.15 -22.53
CA ARG A 150 14.65 4.31 -23.94
C ARG A 150 13.17 4.02 -24.17
N GLY A 151 12.66 2.87 -23.72
CA GLY A 151 11.27 2.47 -23.95
C GLY A 151 10.27 3.29 -23.13
N TRP A 152 10.59 3.56 -21.86
CA TRP A 152 9.73 4.36 -20.99
C TRP A 152 9.70 5.83 -21.43
N PHE A 153 10.85 6.40 -21.80
CA PHE A 153 10.93 7.74 -22.39
C PHE A 153 10.11 7.88 -23.67
N ILE A 154 10.05 6.83 -24.50
CA ILE A 154 9.34 6.86 -25.78
C ILE A 154 7.82 6.67 -25.59
N GLN A 155 7.38 5.74 -24.71
CA GLN A 155 5.96 5.51 -24.47
C GLN A 155 5.31 6.51 -23.51
N HIS A 156 6.04 6.92 -22.47
CA HIS A 156 5.51 7.79 -21.42
C HIS A 156 5.99 9.24 -21.52
N LYS A 157 6.78 9.57 -22.58
CA LYS A 157 7.32 10.90 -22.89
C LYS A 157 7.76 11.61 -21.63
N GLU A 158 8.91 11.25 -21.00
CA GLU A 158 9.33 11.83 -19.71
C GLU A 158 8.88 13.29 -19.66
N ILE A 159 7.85 13.49 -18.85
CA ILE A 159 7.06 14.70 -18.95
C ILE A 159 7.92 15.75 -18.30
N GLU A 160 8.58 16.57 -19.12
CA GLU A 160 9.37 17.66 -18.61
C GLU A 160 8.44 18.54 -17.76
N GLU A 161 8.75 18.62 -16.47
CA GLU A 161 7.98 19.33 -15.45
C GLU A 161 8.28 20.83 -15.53
N THR A 162 7.99 21.43 -16.69
CA THR A 162 8.14 22.87 -16.89
C THR A 162 7.13 23.64 -16.04
N PRO A 163 7.43 24.88 -15.61
CA PRO A 163 6.50 25.67 -14.79
C PRO A 163 5.10 25.84 -15.43
N ALA A 164 5.04 26.03 -16.74
CA ALA A 164 3.77 26.16 -17.47
C ALA A 164 2.95 24.86 -17.43
N ARG A 165 3.62 23.72 -17.59
CA ARG A 165 2.96 22.41 -17.53
C ARG A 165 2.47 22.08 -16.12
N LEU A 166 3.29 22.35 -15.11
CA LEU A 166 2.91 22.17 -13.71
C LEU A 166 1.68 23.01 -13.37
N ALA A 167 1.64 24.28 -13.81
CA ALA A 167 0.47 25.13 -13.63
C ALA A 167 -0.80 24.51 -14.24
N SER A 168 -0.71 24.06 -15.50
CA SER A 168 -1.83 23.39 -16.18
C SER A 168 -2.24 22.08 -15.50
N ALA A 169 -1.29 21.28 -15.02
CA ALA A 169 -1.58 20.03 -14.32
C ALA A 169 -2.26 20.27 -12.97
N PHE A 170 -1.86 21.29 -12.22
CA PHE A 170 -2.54 21.65 -10.97
C PHE A 170 -3.95 22.21 -11.21
N GLU A 171 -4.15 22.96 -12.30
CA GLU A 171 -5.48 23.43 -12.71
C GLU A 171 -6.38 22.24 -13.07
N GLY A 172 -5.91 21.34 -13.92
CA GLY A 172 -6.64 20.12 -14.30
C GLY A 172 -6.98 19.24 -13.10
N LEU A 173 -6.02 19.01 -12.19
CA LEU A 173 -6.28 18.26 -10.96
C LEU A 173 -7.34 18.95 -10.08
N ALA A 174 -7.29 20.28 -9.95
CA ALA A 174 -8.26 21.03 -9.15
C ALA A 174 -9.67 20.98 -9.76
N GLU A 175 -9.80 21.00 -11.09
CA GLU A 175 -11.08 20.82 -11.77
C GLU A 175 -11.68 19.45 -11.51
N GLU A 176 -10.88 18.37 -11.60
CA GLU A 176 -11.33 17.01 -11.34
C GLU A 176 -11.72 16.80 -9.87
N LEU A 177 -10.93 17.31 -8.93
CA LEU A 177 -11.28 17.29 -7.50
C LEU A 177 -12.61 18.02 -7.24
N LYS A 178 -12.84 19.17 -7.89
CA LYS A 178 -14.11 19.89 -7.78
C LYS A 178 -15.28 19.05 -8.30
N LYS A 179 -15.12 18.32 -9.41
CA LYS A 179 -16.16 17.41 -9.93
C LYS A 179 -16.47 16.31 -8.90
N LEU A 180 -15.45 15.70 -8.29
CA LEU A 180 -15.62 14.66 -7.27
C LEU A 180 -16.26 15.19 -5.98
N SER A 181 -15.96 16.43 -5.56
CA SER A 181 -16.65 17.09 -4.45
C SER A 181 -18.14 17.27 -4.74
N LEU A 182 -18.51 17.67 -5.95
CA LEU A 182 -19.92 17.84 -6.35
C LEU A 182 -20.71 16.52 -6.32
N THR A 183 -20.05 15.38 -6.54
CA THR A 183 -20.68 14.05 -6.45
C THR A 183 -20.65 13.47 -5.04
N GLY A 184 -20.01 14.13 -4.07
CA GLY A 184 -19.87 13.65 -2.69
C GLY A 184 -18.81 12.55 -2.50
N THR A 185 -18.03 12.23 -3.54
CA THR A 185 -16.99 11.19 -3.48
C THR A 185 -15.68 11.69 -2.84
N ALA A 186 -15.52 13.00 -2.70
CA ALA A 186 -14.35 13.66 -2.13
C ALA A 186 -14.51 14.07 -0.65
N GLU A 187 -15.27 13.32 0.15
CA GLU A 187 -15.64 13.71 1.53
C GLU A 187 -14.44 14.12 2.40
N ALA A 188 -13.39 13.31 2.47
CA ALA A 188 -12.20 13.65 3.27
C ALA A 188 -11.42 14.83 2.70
N PHE A 189 -11.40 15.01 1.39
CA PHE A 189 -10.81 16.19 0.76
C PHE A 189 -11.58 17.45 1.16
N ASP A 190 -12.91 17.44 1.05
CA ASP A 190 -13.78 18.56 1.43
C ASP A 190 -13.66 18.88 2.93
N ARG A 191 -13.59 17.83 3.77
CA ARG A 191 -13.30 17.98 5.20
C ARG A 191 -11.95 18.65 5.43
N GLY A 192 -10.92 18.21 4.71
CA GLY A 192 -9.60 18.84 4.71
C GLY A 192 -9.64 20.32 4.35
N GLN A 193 -10.34 20.69 3.26
CA GLN A 193 -10.52 22.10 2.87
C GLN A 193 -11.24 22.92 3.94
N LYS A 194 -12.22 22.34 4.63
CA LYS A 194 -12.92 23.00 5.74
C LYS A 194 -11.97 23.25 6.92
N LEU A 195 -11.15 22.26 7.29
CA LEU A 195 -10.18 22.40 8.38
C LEU A 195 -9.17 23.52 8.10
N VAL A 196 -8.69 23.63 6.87
CA VAL A 196 -7.78 24.72 6.43
C VAL A 196 -8.42 26.10 6.60
N ARG A 197 -9.72 26.24 6.31
CA ARG A 197 -10.44 27.51 6.51
C ARG A 197 -10.64 27.85 7.99
N LEU A 198 -10.81 26.84 8.83
CA LEU A 198 -10.98 27.00 10.28
C LEU A 198 -9.66 27.26 11.00
N HIS A 199 -8.56 26.70 10.50
CA HIS A 199 -7.22 26.73 11.10
C HIS A 199 -6.15 27.12 10.06
N PRO A 200 -6.18 28.35 9.50
CA PRO A 200 -5.26 28.78 8.46
C PRO A 200 -3.79 28.74 8.88
N GLU A 201 -3.50 28.88 10.18
CA GLU A 201 -2.16 28.84 10.77
C GLU A 201 -1.47 27.48 10.63
N ARG A 202 -2.24 26.40 10.49
CA ARG A 202 -1.71 25.04 10.34
C ARG A 202 -1.32 24.70 8.91
N GLY A 203 -1.67 25.57 7.97
CA GLY A 203 -1.50 25.30 6.55
C GLY A 203 -2.40 24.16 6.07
N ALA A 204 -2.05 23.63 4.90
CA ALA A 204 -2.87 22.67 4.18
C ALA A 204 -1.98 21.66 3.49
N TYR A 205 -1.52 20.65 4.22
CA TYR A 205 -0.65 19.59 3.68
C TYR A 205 -1.18 19.02 2.35
N LEU A 206 -2.48 18.71 2.28
CA LEU A 206 -3.13 18.22 1.04
C LEU A 206 -3.18 19.24 -0.13
N ASN A 207 -2.93 20.52 0.14
CA ASN A 207 -2.83 21.59 -0.87
C ASN A 207 -1.38 21.89 -1.26
N GLU A 208 -0.40 21.29 -0.60
CA GLU A 208 1.00 21.46 -0.97
C GLU A 208 1.26 20.88 -2.36
N LYS A 209 2.12 21.58 -3.12
CA LYS A 209 2.44 21.20 -4.51
C LYS A 209 3.06 19.80 -4.57
N ASP A 210 3.98 19.51 -3.65
CA ASP A 210 4.70 18.24 -3.62
C ASP A 210 3.76 17.07 -3.31
N PHE A 211 2.79 17.26 -2.40
CA PHE A 211 1.76 16.26 -2.12
C PHE A 211 0.95 15.92 -3.38
N ARG A 212 0.43 16.94 -4.07
CA ARG A 212 -0.37 16.75 -5.29
C ARG A 212 0.42 16.17 -6.45
N LEU A 213 1.70 16.53 -6.56
CA LEU A 213 2.60 16.00 -7.58
C LEU A 213 2.80 14.50 -7.46
N MET A 214 2.77 13.92 -6.26
CA MET A 214 2.87 12.46 -6.09
C MET A 214 1.76 11.74 -6.87
N PHE A 215 0.51 12.19 -6.74
CA PHE A 215 -0.65 11.59 -7.42
C PHE A 215 -0.58 11.79 -8.93
N LEU A 216 -0.25 13.01 -9.38
CA LEU A 216 -0.07 13.30 -10.81
C LEU A 216 1.00 12.42 -11.45
N ARG A 217 2.16 12.26 -10.80
CA ARG A 217 3.25 11.40 -11.29
C ARG A 217 2.84 9.92 -11.30
N ALA A 218 2.15 9.47 -10.25
CA ALA A 218 1.70 8.09 -10.12
C ALA A 218 0.77 7.64 -11.26
N ASP A 219 -0.14 8.53 -11.67
CA ASP A 219 -1.11 8.28 -12.75
C ASP A 219 -0.68 8.87 -14.10
N ALA A 220 0.62 9.09 -14.31
CA ALA A 220 1.18 9.56 -15.57
C ALA A 220 0.47 10.82 -16.12
N TRP A 221 0.08 11.72 -15.22
CA TRP A 221 -0.58 13.00 -15.51
C TRP A 221 -2.01 12.89 -16.06
N ASP A 222 -2.67 11.75 -15.86
CA ASP A 222 -4.12 11.64 -16.00
C ASP A 222 -4.79 12.29 -14.78
N TYR A 223 -5.36 13.48 -14.98
CA TYR A 223 -5.91 14.29 -13.89
C TYR A 223 -7.10 13.62 -13.21
N ALA A 224 -7.95 12.92 -13.97
CA ALA A 224 -9.14 12.27 -13.44
C ALA A 224 -8.74 11.08 -12.57
N LYS A 225 -7.79 10.25 -13.04
CA LYS A 225 -7.25 9.13 -12.26
C LYS A 225 -6.51 9.63 -11.02
N ALA A 226 -5.67 10.65 -11.16
CA ALA A 226 -4.93 11.24 -10.03
C ALA A 226 -5.87 11.81 -8.96
N ALA A 227 -6.92 12.55 -9.36
CA ALA A 227 -7.92 13.08 -8.44
C ALA A 227 -8.69 11.97 -7.73
N LYS A 228 -9.14 10.93 -8.46
CA LYS A 228 -9.83 9.76 -7.90
C LYS A 228 -8.95 9.04 -6.89
N ARG A 229 -7.70 8.74 -7.24
CA ARG A 229 -6.72 8.11 -6.36
C ARG A 229 -6.47 8.95 -5.10
N MET A 230 -6.32 10.27 -5.25
CA MET A 230 -6.14 11.20 -4.13
C MET A 230 -7.33 11.19 -3.18
N CYS A 231 -8.56 11.23 -3.68
CA CYS A 231 -9.77 11.14 -2.85
C CYS A 231 -9.85 9.79 -2.11
N LEU A 232 -9.57 8.67 -2.79
CA LEU A 232 -9.57 7.35 -2.17
C LEU A 232 -8.52 7.24 -1.06
N TYR A 233 -7.31 7.76 -1.30
CA TYR A 233 -6.26 7.86 -0.29
C TYR A 233 -6.72 8.68 0.91
N LEU A 234 -7.23 9.90 0.71
CA LEU A 234 -7.65 10.80 1.77
C LEU A 234 -8.78 10.21 2.62
N ASN A 235 -9.78 9.60 1.97
CA ASN A 235 -10.86 8.89 2.66
C ASN A 235 -10.32 7.75 3.51
N THR A 236 -9.38 6.97 2.96
CA THR A 236 -8.76 5.84 3.67
C THR A 236 -7.97 6.32 4.89
N ILE A 237 -7.08 7.30 4.75
CA ILE A 237 -6.26 7.77 5.88
C ILE A 237 -7.11 8.43 6.96
N ARG A 238 -8.18 9.16 6.58
CA ARG A 238 -9.12 9.74 7.55
C ARG A 238 -9.83 8.65 8.33
N ASN A 239 -10.27 7.59 7.67
CA ASN A 239 -10.95 6.47 8.33
C ASN A 239 -10.02 5.70 9.29
N LEU A 240 -8.72 5.62 8.97
CA LEU A 240 -7.74 4.89 9.76
C LEU A 240 -7.14 5.70 10.92
N PHE A 241 -6.94 7.01 10.73
CA PHE A 241 -6.19 7.86 11.64
C PHE A 241 -6.96 9.10 12.13
N GLY A 242 -8.16 9.36 11.62
CA GLY A 242 -8.96 10.55 11.93
C GLY A 242 -8.56 11.81 11.14
N ASP A 243 -9.18 12.94 11.50
CA ASP A 243 -9.04 14.21 10.75
C ASP A 243 -7.64 14.84 10.85
N GLN A 244 -6.84 14.48 11.85
CA GLN A 244 -5.51 15.04 12.07
C GLN A 244 -4.53 14.82 10.91
N VAL A 245 -4.60 13.67 10.23
CA VAL A 245 -3.72 13.34 9.10
C VAL A 245 -4.13 14.03 7.80
N LEU A 246 -5.24 14.77 7.79
CA LEU A 246 -5.60 15.63 6.65
C LEU A 246 -4.81 16.95 6.68
N GLN A 247 -4.32 17.36 7.85
CA GLN A 247 -3.62 18.63 8.04
C GLN A 247 -2.09 18.48 8.02
N ARG A 248 -1.57 17.25 8.13
CA ARG A 248 -0.13 16.96 8.20
C ARG A 248 0.20 15.55 7.67
N PRO A 249 1.47 15.26 7.34
CA PRO A 249 1.91 13.90 7.06
C PRO A 249 1.61 12.92 8.21
N ILE A 250 1.50 11.63 7.86
CA ILE A 250 1.44 10.53 8.82
C ILE A 250 2.80 10.43 9.53
N GLN A 251 2.79 10.26 10.85
CA GLN A 251 3.99 10.23 11.69
C GLN A 251 4.02 8.92 12.49
N LEU A 252 5.20 8.53 12.99
CA LEU A 252 5.33 7.36 13.89
C LEU A 252 4.44 7.46 15.12
N LYS A 253 4.20 8.67 15.65
CA LYS A 253 3.32 8.87 16.80
C LYS A 253 1.83 8.57 16.52
N ASP A 254 1.45 8.41 15.25
CA ASP A 254 0.11 7.97 14.85
C ASP A 254 -0.05 6.46 14.94
N MET A 255 1.05 5.72 15.14
CA MET A 255 1.06 4.27 15.33
C MET A 255 0.79 3.93 16.79
N ASN A 256 0.03 2.87 17.02
CA ASN A 256 -0.10 2.29 18.36
C ASN A 256 1.17 1.49 18.73
N ALA A 257 1.28 1.10 20.01
CA ALA A 257 2.47 0.41 20.52
C ALA A 257 2.80 -0.89 19.77
N ARG A 258 1.81 -1.62 19.28
CA ARG A 258 2.03 -2.87 18.54
C ARG A 258 2.45 -2.64 17.10
N GLU A 259 1.89 -1.63 16.46
CA GLU A 259 2.31 -1.21 15.14
C GLU A 259 3.77 -0.74 15.17
N MET A 260 4.15 -0.01 16.21
CA MET A 260 5.56 0.35 16.47
C MET A 260 6.42 -0.89 16.66
N GLU A 261 6.02 -1.86 17.49
CA GLU A 261 6.73 -3.13 17.67
C GLU A 261 6.89 -3.89 16.34
N THR A 262 5.85 -3.93 15.50
CA THR A 262 5.90 -4.54 14.17
C THR A 262 6.88 -3.83 13.24
N ILE A 263 6.91 -2.49 13.25
CA ILE A 263 7.87 -1.70 12.48
C ILE A 263 9.30 -2.00 12.95
N GLU A 264 9.52 -2.05 14.26
CA GLU A 264 10.84 -2.33 14.88
C GLU A 264 11.36 -3.74 14.58
N LYS A 265 10.46 -4.72 14.45
CA LYS A 265 10.83 -6.09 14.00
C LYS A 265 11.37 -6.14 12.57
N GLY A 266 11.18 -5.08 11.78
CA GLY A 266 11.75 -4.98 10.44
C GLY A 266 11.14 -5.95 9.44
N TYR A 267 9.88 -6.35 9.60
CA TYR A 267 9.18 -7.15 8.59
C TYR A 267 9.01 -6.40 7.28
N SER A 268 8.95 -5.07 7.32
CA SER A 268 8.88 -4.21 6.15
C SER A 268 10.12 -3.33 6.10
N GLN A 269 10.89 -3.41 5.02
CA GLN A 269 12.18 -2.73 4.89
C GLN A 269 12.27 -1.99 3.56
N MET A 270 12.93 -0.83 3.60
CA MET A 270 13.36 -0.10 2.42
C MET A 270 14.84 -0.37 2.22
N VAL A 271 15.21 -0.97 1.08
CA VAL A 271 16.61 -1.19 0.75
C VAL A 271 17.28 0.16 0.48
N GLN A 272 18.48 0.35 1.01
CA GLN A 272 19.22 1.61 0.82
C GLN A 272 19.54 1.88 -0.66
N GLY A 273 19.75 0.82 -1.44
CA GLY A 273 19.99 0.87 -2.88
C GLY A 273 18.73 1.02 -3.73
N ARG A 274 18.97 1.18 -5.03
CA ARG A 274 17.95 1.13 -6.08
C ARG A 274 18.24 -0.05 -7.00
N ASP A 275 17.23 -0.51 -7.72
CA ASP A 275 17.46 -1.47 -8.79
C ASP A 275 18.18 -0.82 -9.99
N ARG A 276 18.45 -1.61 -11.04
CA ARG A 276 19.12 -1.13 -12.27
C ARG A 276 18.37 0.02 -12.95
N ALA A 277 17.07 0.09 -12.74
CA ALA A 277 16.16 1.07 -13.29
C ALA A 277 16.06 2.35 -12.44
N GLY A 278 16.77 2.43 -11.30
CA GLY A 278 16.67 3.58 -10.40
C GLY A 278 15.42 3.58 -9.52
N ARG A 279 14.70 2.45 -9.41
CA ARG A 279 13.53 2.30 -8.54
C ARG A 279 13.96 1.92 -7.14
N ARG A 280 13.22 2.40 -6.14
CA ARG A 280 13.39 1.91 -4.75
C ARG A 280 12.91 0.48 -4.65
N VAL A 281 13.56 -0.29 -3.77
CA VAL A 281 13.19 -1.67 -3.49
C VAL A 281 12.58 -1.74 -2.09
N TYR A 282 11.31 -2.10 -2.03
CA TYR A 282 10.58 -2.42 -0.82
C TYR A 282 10.57 -3.93 -0.62
N ILE A 283 10.94 -4.38 0.58
CA ILE A 283 10.93 -5.79 0.95
C ILE A 283 9.94 -5.98 2.10
N HIS A 284 9.08 -6.99 1.98
CA HIS A 284 8.20 -7.43 3.05
C HIS A 284 8.42 -8.91 3.34
N PHE A 285 8.83 -9.22 4.56
CA PHE A 285 8.90 -10.57 5.11
C PHE A 285 7.57 -10.86 5.78
N ALA A 286 6.74 -11.65 5.12
CA ALA A 286 5.49 -12.06 5.71
C ALA A 286 5.77 -13.00 6.88
N SER A 287 4.99 -12.84 7.95
CA SER A 287 5.11 -13.60 9.20
C SER A 287 3.72 -13.95 9.72
N ASP A 288 3.62 -15.04 10.46
CA ASP A 288 2.41 -15.41 11.21
C ASP A 288 2.07 -14.37 12.28
N THR A 289 3.09 -13.70 12.82
CA THR A 289 3.02 -12.75 13.93
C THR A 289 3.14 -11.29 13.50
N ASP A 290 3.00 -11.00 12.21
CA ASP A 290 3.20 -9.65 11.64
C ASP A 290 2.36 -8.57 12.33
N VAL A 291 1.22 -8.94 12.93
CA VAL A 291 0.49 -8.13 13.92
C VAL A 291 -0.05 -9.05 15.01
N VAL A 292 0.52 -9.01 16.21
CA VAL A 292 -0.02 -9.74 17.38
C VAL A 292 -1.27 -8.99 17.84
N LEU A 293 -2.43 -9.64 17.74
CA LEU A 293 -3.69 -9.08 18.22
C LEU A 293 -3.75 -9.05 19.76
N ALA A 294 -4.46 -8.06 20.31
CA ALA A 294 -4.88 -8.11 21.70
C ALA A 294 -5.80 -9.31 21.88
N GLU A 295 -5.91 -9.78 23.12
CA GLU A 295 -7.16 -10.42 23.51
C GLU A 295 -8.32 -9.44 23.25
N GLY A 296 -9.22 -9.81 22.32
CA GLY A 296 -10.41 -9.05 21.98
C GLY A 296 -10.33 -8.23 20.68
N ASP A 297 -9.16 -8.09 20.06
CA ASP A 297 -9.10 -7.47 18.72
C ASP A 297 -9.67 -8.43 17.67
N ASP A 298 -10.46 -7.90 16.75
CA ASP A 298 -10.99 -8.67 15.63
C ASP A 298 -10.04 -8.65 14.41
N GLU A 299 -10.37 -9.43 13.39
CA GLU A 299 -9.61 -9.50 12.13
C GLU A 299 -9.59 -8.14 11.40
N SER A 300 -10.61 -7.31 11.60
CA SER A 300 -10.71 -5.98 10.98
C SER A 300 -9.64 -5.03 11.50
N GLU A 301 -9.42 -4.99 12.82
CA GLU A 301 -8.34 -4.17 13.41
C GLU A 301 -6.95 -4.65 13.00
N ARG A 302 -6.76 -5.97 12.80
CA ARG A 302 -5.52 -6.52 12.24
C ARG A 302 -5.27 -6.00 10.83
N ALA A 303 -6.28 -6.02 9.97
CA ALA A 303 -6.18 -5.51 8.60
C ALA A 303 -5.91 -4.00 8.58
N LYS A 304 -6.61 -3.22 9.41
CA LYS A 304 -6.39 -1.77 9.54
C LYS A 304 -4.96 -1.46 9.96
N SER A 305 -4.42 -2.19 10.95
CA SER A 305 -3.04 -1.99 11.43
C SER A 305 -2.00 -2.22 10.33
N ARG A 306 -2.17 -3.27 9.53
CA ARG A 306 -1.31 -3.53 8.35
C ARG A 306 -1.36 -2.39 7.34
N ILE A 307 -2.56 -1.87 7.04
CA ILE A 307 -2.71 -0.73 6.12
C ILE A 307 -2.06 0.52 6.70
N ARG A 308 -2.23 0.81 8.00
CA ARG A 308 -1.60 1.98 8.65
C ARG A 308 -0.09 1.95 8.53
N ILE A 309 0.54 0.79 8.83
CA ILE A 309 1.98 0.60 8.67
C ILE A 309 2.41 0.76 7.21
N ALA A 310 1.71 0.11 6.28
CA ALA A 310 2.04 0.19 4.85
C ALA A 310 1.93 1.62 4.31
N LEU A 311 0.87 2.36 4.68
CA LEU A 311 0.67 3.76 4.30
C LEU A 311 1.79 4.64 4.82
N TYR A 312 2.14 4.52 6.10
CA TYR A 312 3.25 5.27 6.69
C TYR A 312 4.56 4.99 5.95
N MET A 313 4.95 3.72 5.82
CA MET A 313 6.21 3.32 5.18
C MET A 313 6.30 3.80 3.73
N MET A 314 5.21 3.68 2.97
CA MET A 314 5.20 4.05 1.55
C MET A 314 5.13 5.55 1.35
N MET A 315 4.36 6.28 2.14
CA MET A 315 4.34 7.75 2.03
C MET A 315 5.67 8.36 2.44
N SER A 316 6.29 7.87 3.53
CA SER A 316 7.65 8.30 3.92
C SER A 316 8.71 7.99 2.86
N LEU A 317 8.52 6.94 2.05
CA LEU A 317 9.39 6.66 0.91
C LEU A 317 9.21 7.66 -0.23
N LEU A 318 7.97 8.04 -0.51
CA LEU A 318 7.63 8.88 -1.67
C LEU A 318 7.95 10.35 -1.38
N GLU A 319 7.74 10.82 -0.16
CA GLU A 319 8.02 12.21 0.23
C GLU A 319 9.51 12.55 -0.01
N GLY A 320 9.75 13.57 -0.86
CA GLY A 320 11.09 14.02 -1.22
C GLY A 320 11.83 13.17 -2.27
N ASP A 321 11.32 12.00 -2.66
CA ASP A 321 11.97 11.12 -3.63
C ASP A 321 11.29 11.16 -5.02
N VAL A 322 11.55 12.23 -5.76
CA VAL A 322 10.97 12.47 -7.10
C VAL A 322 11.28 11.33 -8.07
N GLN A 323 12.47 10.73 -7.99
CA GLN A 323 12.86 9.62 -8.85
C GLN A 323 11.95 8.40 -8.62
N THR A 324 11.68 8.06 -7.36
CA THR A 324 10.78 6.95 -7.01
C THR A 324 9.34 7.25 -7.42
N GLN A 325 8.87 8.49 -7.29
CA GLN A 325 7.53 8.87 -7.75
C GLN A 325 7.37 8.70 -9.27
N ARG A 326 8.42 9.01 -10.05
CA ARG A 326 8.41 8.87 -11.52
C ARG A 326 8.55 7.43 -11.99
N LEU A 327 9.52 6.70 -11.43
CA LEU A 327 9.92 5.37 -11.90
C LEU A 327 9.19 4.23 -11.18
N GLY A 328 8.57 4.52 -10.04
CA GLY A 328 7.87 3.56 -9.21
C GLY A 328 8.77 2.80 -8.24
N VAL A 329 8.19 1.75 -7.66
CA VAL A 329 8.80 0.90 -6.62
C VAL A 329 8.82 -0.55 -7.10
N VAL A 330 9.89 -1.28 -6.77
CA VAL A 330 9.92 -2.75 -6.84
C VAL A 330 9.55 -3.30 -5.48
N MET A 331 8.50 -4.11 -5.44
CA MET A 331 8.08 -4.80 -4.22
C MET A 331 8.56 -6.24 -4.23
N ILE A 332 9.14 -6.70 -3.12
CA ILE A 332 9.56 -8.09 -2.93
C ILE A 332 8.88 -8.62 -1.69
N PHE A 333 8.11 -9.69 -1.83
CA PHE A 333 7.40 -10.35 -0.75
C PHE A 333 8.05 -11.71 -0.50
N PHE A 334 8.64 -11.90 0.67
CA PHE A 334 9.15 -13.19 1.13
C PHE A 334 8.08 -13.88 1.97
N MET A 335 7.66 -15.06 1.51
CA MET A 335 6.62 -15.85 2.16
C MET A 335 7.15 -17.21 2.63
N TYR A 336 8.25 -17.19 3.39
CA TYR A 336 8.94 -18.39 3.86
C TYR A 336 8.49 -18.78 5.28
N ASP A 337 8.25 -20.08 5.50
CA ASP A 337 7.83 -20.66 6.80
C ASP A 337 6.59 -20.00 7.43
N ILE A 338 5.60 -19.68 6.61
CA ILE A 338 4.35 -19.07 7.05
C ILE A 338 3.28 -20.13 7.24
N LYS A 339 2.70 -20.19 8.44
CA LYS A 339 1.56 -21.04 8.80
C LYS A 339 0.27 -20.22 8.77
N MET A 340 -0.05 -19.69 7.59
CA MET A 340 -1.25 -18.90 7.37
C MET A 340 -2.33 -19.77 6.75
N ASP A 341 -3.55 -19.68 7.27
CA ASP A 341 -4.69 -20.28 6.59
C ASP A 341 -5.08 -19.49 5.33
N ALA A 342 -5.87 -20.11 4.45
CA ALA A 342 -6.28 -19.49 3.20
C ALA A 342 -7.12 -18.21 3.41
N THR A 343 -7.80 -18.07 4.55
CA THR A 343 -8.65 -16.93 4.87
C THR A 343 -7.80 -15.70 5.24
N ASP A 344 -6.87 -15.79 6.19
CA ASP A 344 -5.96 -14.67 6.52
C ASP A 344 -5.14 -14.30 5.29
N PHE A 345 -4.74 -15.28 4.48
CA PHE A 345 -3.99 -15.02 3.25
C PHE A 345 -4.80 -14.24 2.22
N TYR A 346 -6.06 -14.61 2.01
CA TYR A 346 -6.98 -13.85 1.17
C TYR A 346 -7.17 -12.43 1.71
N THR A 347 -7.44 -12.27 3.00
CA THR A 347 -7.61 -10.97 3.67
C THR A 347 -6.37 -10.09 3.46
N ARG A 348 -5.15 -10.63 3.63
CA ARG A 348 -3.89 -9.91 3.38
C ARG A 348 -3.76 -9.50 1.92
N SER A 349 -4.05 -10.40 1.00
CA SER A 349 -3.89 -10.13 -0.44
C SER A 349 -4.85 -9.06 -0.93
N VAL A 350 -6.12 -9.10 -0.51
CA VAL A 350 -7.10 -8.03 -0.76
C VAL A 350 -6.64 -6.71 -0.14
N THR A 351 -6.16 -6.74 1.10
CA THR A 351 -5.66 -5.57 1.81
C THR A 351 -4.48 -4.90 1.09
N GLN A 352 -3.50 -5.69 0.65
CA GLN A 352 -2.35 -5.21 -0.10
C GLN A 352 -2.74 -4.65 -1.47
N SER A 353 -3.63 -5.34 -2.19
CA SER A 353 -4.15 -4.89 -3.48
C SER A 353 -4.85 -3.52 -3.35
N ARG A 354 -5.71 -3.37 -2.33
CA ARG A 354 -6.35 -2.08 -2.01
C ARG A 354 -5.32 -1.00 -1.67
N GLY A 355 -4.32 -1.32 -0.84
CA GLY A 355 -3.23 -0.40 -0.51
C GLY A 355 -2.49 0.10 -1.75
N ALA A 356 -2.17 -0.79 -2.68
CA ALA A 356 -1.49 -0.44 -3.92
C ALA A 356 -2.32 0.47 -4.84
N ASN A 357 -3.66 0.35 -4.81
CA ASN A 357 -4.55 1.17 -5.62
C ASN A 357 -4.80 2.57 -5.04
N ILE A 358 -4.62 2.79 -3.73
CA ILE A 358 -4.80 4.10 -3.11
C ILE A 358 -3.50 4.90 -2.99
N LEU A 359 -2.35 4.25 -2.91
CA LEU A 359 -1.07 4.94 -2.73
C LEU A 359 -0.68 5.70 -4.02
N PRO A 360 -0.11 6.91 -3.91
CA PRO A 360 0.39 7.68 -5.05
C PRO A 360 1.73 7.12 -5.55
N MET A 361 1.75 5.82 -5.88
CA MET A 361 2.93 5.13 -6.38
C MET A 361 2.59 4.28 -7.59
N ARG A 362 3.59 4.08 -8.44
CA ARG A 362 3.60 3.04 -9.46
C ARG A 362 4.29 1.79 -8.94
N VAL A 363 3.67 0.63 -9.12
CA VAL A 363 4.33 -0.66 -8.91
C VAL A 363 5.10 -0.97 -10.19
N GLY A 364 6.43 -0.86 -10.15
CA GLY A 364 7.29 -1.19 -11.28
C GLY A 364 7.36 -2.69 -11.52
N ALA A 365 7.53 -3.45 -10.43
CA ALA A 365 7.50 -4.90 -10.40
C ALA A 365 7.06 -5.39 -9.01
N ALA A 366 6.43 -6.56 -8.95
CA ALA A 366 6.11 -7.25 -7.71
C ALA A 366 6.66 -8.67 -7.75
N HIS A 367 7.65 -8.97 -6.92
CA HIS A 367 8.29 -10.28 -6.83
C HIS A 367 7.74 -11.00 -5.60
N PHE A 368 7.26 -12.21 -5.78
CA PHE A 368 6.84 -13.05 -4.66
C PHE A 368 7.71 -14.30 -4.59
N CYS A 369 8.34 -14.49 -3.44
CA CYS A 369 9.26 -15.58 -3.14
C CYS A 369 8.55 -16.59 -2.22
N PHE A 370 8.37 -17.82 -2.70
CA PHE A 370 7.56 -18.86 -2.05
C PHE A 370 8.30 -20.18 -1.91
N PRO A 371 8.07 -20.96 -0.84
CA PRO A 371 8.39 -22.38 -0.83
C PRO A 371 7.76 -23.09 -2.03
N ALA A 372 8.53 -23.94 -2.71
CA ALA A 372 8.10 -24.60 -3.95
C ALA A 372 6.83 -25.47 -3.79
N ASP A 373 6.55 -25.94 -2.57
CA ASP A 373 5.39 -26.77 -2.21
C ASP A 373 4.10 -25.97 -1.96
N ASN A 374 4.15 -24.63 -1.96
CA ASN A 374 3.03 -23.78 -1.55
C ASN A 374 2.42 -22.92 -2.67
N TYR A 375 2.43 -23.43 -3.90
CA TYR A 375 1.95 -22.70 -5.09
C TYR A 375 0.44 -22.40 -5.07
N GLY A 376 -0.36 -23.12 -4.27
CA GLY A 376 -1.79 -22.85 -4.11
C GLY A 376 -2.09 -21.44 -3.60
N MET A 377 -1.25 -20.92 -2.70
CA MET A 377 -1.36 -19.54 -2.20
C MET A 377 -1.17 -18.50 -3.31
N MET A 378 -0.36 -18.78 -4.33
CA MET A 378 -0.16 -17.87 -5.47
C MET A 378 -1.48 -17.53 -6.16
N SER A 379 -2.37 -18.52 -6.31
CA SER A 379 -3.66 -18.33 -6.97
C SER A 379 -4.49 -17.24 -6.31
N ILE A 380 -4.42 -17.17 -4.98
CA ILE A 380 -5.18 -16.25 -4.15
C ILE A 380 -4.63 -14.84 -4.34
N ILE A 381 -3.30 -14.65 -4.26
CA ILE A 381 -2.68 -13.35 -4.53
C ILE A 381 -3.08 -12.87 -5.91
N LEU A 382 -2.82 -13.68 -6.94
CA LEU A 382 -3.03 -13.25 -8.32
C LEU A 382 -4.46 -12.84 -8.56
N ARG A 383 -5.46 -13.56 -8.02
CA ARG A 383 -6.87 -13.22 -8.16
C ARG A 383 -7.25 -11.90 -7.50
N THR A 384 -6.61 -11.54 -6.38
CA THR A 384 -6.92 -10.31 -5.64
C THR A 384 -6.24 -9.05 -6.19
N LEU A 385 -5.14 -9.20 -6.95
CA LEU A 385 -4.43 -8.07 -7.56
C LEU A 385 -5.21 -7.51 -8.76
N SER A 386 -5.18 -6.19 -9.00
CA SER A 386 -5.72 -5.61 -10.24
C SER A 386 -5.01 -6.16 -11.48
N GLY A 387 -5.65 -6.13 -12.66
CA GLY A 387 -5.03 -6.59 -13.92
C GLY A 387 -3.71 -5.87 -14.18
N THR A 388 -3.68 -4.56 -13.96
CA THR A 388 -2.48 -3.72 -14.06
C THR A 388 -1.32 -4.19 -13.19
N ILE A 389 -1.55 -4.50 -11.91
CA ILE A 389 -0.47 -4.99 -11.01
C ILE A 389 -0.11 -6.43 -11.34
N ARG A 390 -1.10 -7.27 -11.62
CA ARG A 390 -0.94 -8.72 -11.87
C ARG A 390 0.01 -9.00 -13.02
N ARG A 391 -0.05 -8.21 -14.10
CA ARG A 391 0.86 -8.33 -15.25
C ARG A 391 2.32 -8.05 -14.89
N ARG A 392 2.56 -7.34 -13.78
CA ARG A 392 3.87 -6.97 -13.23
C ARG A 392 4.40 -7.92 -12.16
N VAL A 393 3.67 -9.01 -11.89
CA VAL A 393 4.04 -10.01 -10.91
C VAL A 393 5.07 -10.97 -11.48
N ARG A 394 6.05 -11.34 -10.66
CA ARG A 394 6.97 -12.46 -10.89
C ARG A 394 7.00 -13.36 -9.67
N VAL A 395 6.96 -14.66 -9.91
CA VAL A 395 6.95 -15.68 -8.87
C VAL A 395 8.28 -16.39 -8.88
N HIS A 396 8.88 -16.54 -7.70
CA HIS A 396 10.17 -17.19 -7.50
C HIS A 396 9.98 -18.33 -6.50
N PRO A 397 10.09 -19.60 -6.92
CA PRO A 397 10.18 -20.70 -5.98
C PRO A 397 11.52 -20.61 -5.24
N CYS A 398 11.49 -20.74 -3.93
CA CYS A 398 12.64 -20.83 -3.04
C CYS A 398 12.77 -22.29 -2.58
N GLU A 399 13.97 -22.84 -2.74
CA GLU A 399 14.35 -24.18 -2.26
C GLU A 399 14.94 -24.13 -0.85
#